data_AF-A0AAW6Q7U2-F1
#
_entry.id   AF-A0AAW6Q7U2-F1
#
_cell.length_a   1.000
_cell.length_b   1.000
_cell.length_c   1.000
_cell.angle_alpha   90.00
_cell.angle_beta   90.00
_cell.angle_gamma   90.00
#
_symmetry.space_group_name_H-M   'P 1'
#
loop_
_entity.id
_entity.type
_entity.pdbx_description
1 polymer ?
#
loop_
_entity_poly.entity_id
_entity_poly.type
_entity_poly.pdbx_seq_one_letter_code
_entity_poly.pdbx_strand_id
1 'polypeptide(L)'
;ITGDKLVEEKTSAEKLDPTVKAKTKVDDPTKLTDDEKKEVEDNIRDNNPGLPEETKIDVGDNGDVTVTYPDGSKDTIPGDKVVEGKSDADKNEPKEPGDK
;
A
#
# COMPACT_ATOMS: atom_id res chain seq x y z
N ILE A 1 -7.80 46.42 7.26
CA ILE A 1 -8.24 45.01 7.28
C ILE A 1 -7.20 44.19 6.52
N THR A 2 -6.27 43.59 7.24
CA THR A 2 -5.33 42.63 6.65
C THR A 2 -6.20 41.46 6.21
N GLY A 3 -6.31 41.24 4.90
CA GLY A 3 -7.12 40.14 4.39
C GLY A 3 -6.54 38.85 4.92
N ASP A 4 -7.29 38.16 5.77
CA ASP A 4 -7.10 36.73 6.00
C ASP A 4 -7.32 36.04 4.66
N LYS A 5 -6.26 35.98 3.87
CA LYS A 5 -6.14 35.06 2.75
C LYS A 5 -6.03 33.69 3.40
N LEU A 6 -7.18 33.09 3.69
CA LEU A 6 -7.28 31.67 3.98
C LEU A 6 -6.75 30.94 2.74
N VAL A 7 -5.44 30.72 2.70
CA VAL A 7 -4.86 29.70 1.85
C VAL A 7 -5.21 28.41 2.57
N GLU A 8 -6.27 27.74 2.14
CA GLU A 8 -6.50 26.36 2.56
C GLU A 8 -5.29 25.55 2.11
N GLU A 9 -4.41 25.22 3.05
CA GLU A 9 -3.26 24.37 2.77
C GLU A 9 -3.79 22.97 2.49
N LYS A 10 -3.81 22.60 1.20
CA LYS A 10 -4.18 21.26 0.76
C LYS A 10 -3.27 20.22 1.42
N THR A 11 -3.87 19.20 2.01
CA THR A 11 -3.16 18.09 2.65
C THR A 11 -2.43 17.22 1.64
N SER A 12 -1.52 16.38 2.10
CA SER A 12 -0.86 15.35 1.29
C SER A 12 -1.88 14.38 0.67
N ALA A 13 -2.89 13.94 1.44
CA ALA A 13 -3.96 13.07 0.93
C ALA A 13 -4.82 13.74 -0.17
N GLU A 14 -4.95 15.07 -0.18
CA GLU A 14 -5.63 15.77 -1.27
C GLU A 14 -4.78 15.96 -2.53
N LYS A 15 -3.46 15.81 -2.42
CA LYS A 15 -2.49 16.05 -3.51
C LYS A 15 -1.96 14.76 -4.12
N LEU A 16 -1.92 13.69 -3.34
CA LEU A 16 -1.38 12.40 -3.71
C LEU A 16 -2.53 11.42 -3.91
N ASP A 17 -2.34 10.47 -4.81
CA ASP A 17 -3.29 9.39 -5.07
C ASP A 17 -2.46 8.10 -5.21
N PRO A 18 -2.14 7.44 -4.09
CA PRO A 18 -1.26 6.28 -4.11
C PRO A 18 -1.99 5.10 -4.79
N THR A 19 -1.32 4.46 -5.74
CA THR A 19 -1.89 3.37 -6.55
C THR A 19 -0.95 2.19 -6.67
N VAL A 20 -1.48 1.05 -7.11
CA VAL A 20 -0.67 -0.11 -7.52
C VAL A 20 -0.92 -0.40 -9.00
N LYS A 21 0.14 -0.77 -9.72
CA LYS A 21 0.02 -1.20 -11.13
C LYS A 21 -0.27 -2.69 -11.26
N ALA A 22 0.31 -3.49 -10.36
CA ALA A 22 0.14 -4.93 -10.30
C ALA A 22 -0.23 -5.35 -8.89
N LYS A 23 -1.15 -6.31 -8.78
CA LYS A 23 -1.60 -6.86 -7.50
C LYS A 23 -0.60 -7.87 -6.97
N THR A 24 -0.43 -7.92 -5.66
CA THR A 24 0.36 -8.95 -4.99
C THR A 24 -0.42 -10.26 -4.94
N LYS A 25 0.20 -11.36 -5.36
CA LYS A 25 -0.41 -12.69 -5.34
C LYS A 25 -0.33 -13.29 -3.93
N VAL A 26 -1.48 -13.54 -3.30
CA VAL A 26 -1.55 -14.06 -1.94
C VAL A 26 -2.28 -15.40 -1.86
N ASP A 27 -2.01 -16.18 -0.82
CA ASP A 27 -2.66 -17.48 -0.60
C ASP A 27 -4.13 -17.30 -0.14
N ASP A 28 -4.40 -16.34 0.74
CA ASP A 28 -5.74 -15.96 1.21
C ASP A 28 -5.88 -14.43 1.28
N PRO A 29 -6.62 -13.80 0.33
CA PRO A 29 -6.83 -12.35 0.30
C PRO A 29 -7.56 -11.78 1.52
N THR A 30 -8.21 -12.62 2.33
CA THR A 30 -8.91 -12.18 3.54
C THR A 30 -8.06 -12.31 4.80
N LYS A 31 -6.88 -12.94 4.69
CA LYS A 31 -6.00 -13.24 5.81
C LYS A 31 -4.54 -13.36 5.37
N LEU A 32 -3.94 -12.23 5.04
CA LEU A 32 -2.53 -12.12 4.70
C LEU A 32 -1.64 -12.53 5.87
N THR A 33 -0.57 -13.24 5.53
CA THR A 33 0.58 -13.48 6.40
C THR A 33 1.45 -12.22 6.52
N ASP A 34 2.33 -12.17 7.53
CA ASP A 34 3.25 -11.04 7.71
C ASP A 34 4.18 -10.86 6.51
N ASP A 35 4.61 -11.95 5.88
CA ASP A 35 5.42 -11.93 4.67
C ASP A 35 4.65 -11.31 3.48
N GLU A 36 3.39 -11.70 3.29
CA GLU A 36 2.53 -11.14 2.24
C GLU A 36 2.21 -9.66 2.49
N LYS A 37 2.02 -9.24 3.75
CA LYS A 37 1.86 -7.83 4.10
C LYS A 37 3.10 -7.02 3.76
N LYS A 38 4.28 -7.56 4.04
CA LYS A 38 5.55 -6.90 3.69
C LYS A 38 5.68 -6.76 2.17
N GLU A 39 5.36 -7.79 1.40
CA GLU A 39 5.38 -7.72 -0.06
C GLU A 39 4.39 -6.67 -0.61
N VAL A 40 3.21 -6.55 0.00
CA VAL A 40 2.25 -5.49 -0.32
C VAL A 40 2.82 -4.11 0.01
N GLU A 41 3.42 -3.91 1.18
CA GLU A 41 4.05 -2.63 1.54
C GLU A 41 5.15 -2.24 0.54
N ASP A 42 6.05 -3.17 0.22
CA ASP A 42 7.14 -2.95 -0.73
C ASP A 42 6.59 -2.58 -2.12
N ASN A 43 5.57 -3.31 -2.60
CA ASN A 43 4.91 -3.04 -3.87
C ASN A 43 4.26 -1.64 -3.90
N ILE A 44 3.65 -1.19 -2.79
CA ILE A 44 3.10 0.16 -2.66
C ILE A 44 4.22 1.20 -2.75
N ARG A 45 5.34 1.03 -2.04
CA ARG A 45 6.46 1.98 -2.11
C ARG A 45 7.06 2.06 -3.52
N ASP A 46 7.28 0.92 -4.15
CA ASP A 46 7.89 0.83 -5.48
C ASP A 46 7.03 1.47 -6.57
N ASN A 47 5.70 1.36 -6.47
CA ASN A 47 4.79 2.02 -7.41
C ASN A 47 4.62 3.52 -7.16
N ASN A 48 4.98 4.01 -5.96
CA ASN A 48 4.76 5.39 -5.54
C ASN A 48 6.06 6.05 -5.04
N PRO A 49 7.10 6.19 -5.90
CA PRO A 49 8.39 6.78 -5.50
C PRO A 49 8.30 8.28 -5.13
N GLY A 50 7.15 8.92 -5.35
CA GLY A 50 6.88 10.31 -4.95
C GLY A 50 6.29 10.46 -3.55
N LEU A 51 6.09 9.37 -2.80
CA LEU A 51 5.65 9.45 -1.42
C LEU A 51 6.73 10.10 -0.54
N PRO A 52 6.35 10.97 0.41
CA PRO A 52 7.29 11.47 1.43
C PRO A 52 7.95 10.32 2.20
N GLU A 53 9.23 10.45 2.55
CA GLU A 53 9.99 9.38 3.23
C GLU A 53 9.38 8.96 4.59
N GLU A 54 8.76 9.89 5.31
CA GLU A 54 8.12 9.63 6.61
C GLU A 54 6.69 9.07 6.48
N THR A 55 6.24 8.75 5.26
CA THR A 55 4.95 8.12 5.03
C THR A 55 4.93 6.72 5.64
N LYS A 56 3.91 6.44 6.46
CA LYS A 56 3.68 5.10 7.03
C LYS A 56 2.66 4.37 6.18
N ILE A 57 2.95 3.12 5.87
CA ILE A 57 2.05 2.23 5.14
C ILE A 57 1.72 1.09 6.09
N ASP A 58 0.43 0.91 6.40
CA ASP A 58 -0.07 -0.17 7.24
C ASP A 58 -0.97 -1.07 6.38
N VAL A 59 -0.73 -2.39 6.43
CA VAL A 59 -1.45 -3.38 5.64
C VAL A 59 -2.29 -4.25 6.57
N GLY A 60 -3.61 -4.17 6.39
CA GLY A 60 -4.58 -4.98 7.13
C GLY A 60 -4.54 -6.45 6.75
N ASP A 61 -5.14 -7.31 7.57
CA ASP A 61 -5.23 -8.76 7.31
C ASP A 61 -5.95 -9.08 6.00
N ASN A 62 -6.85 -8.22 5.54
CA ASN A 62 -7.59 -8.34 4.28
C ASN A 62 -6.92 -7.62 3.10
N GLY A 63 -5.69 -7.14 3.28
CA GLY A 63 -4.94 -6.40 2.27
C GLY A 63 -5.34 -4.93 2.11
N ASP A 64 -6.29 -4.40 2.89
CA ASP A 64 -6.56 -2.96 2.90
C ASP A 64 -5.30 -2.21 3.35
N VAL A 65 -4.91 -1.19 2.60
CA VAL A 65 -3.69 -0.40 2.88
C VAL A 65 -4.09 0.98 3.38
N THR A 66 -3.59 1.37 4.55
CA THR A 66 -3.69 2.74 5.07
C THR A 66 -2.35 3.45 4.88
N VAL A 67 -2.37 4.54 4.12
CA VAL A 67 -1.22 5.42 3.91
C VAL A 67 -1.38 6.62 4.84
N THR A 68 -0.48 6.79 5.81
CA THR A 68 -0.46 7.95 6.71
C THR A 68 0.71 8.86 6.35
N TYR A 69 0.40 10.08 5.95
CA TYR A 69 1.38 11.07 5.54
C TYR A 69 1.99 11.81 6.74
N PRO A 70 3.12 12.52 6.56
CA PRO A 70 3.79 13.25 7.65
C PRO A 70 2.93 14.39 8.23
N ASP A 71 2.02 14.95 7.42
CA ASP A 71 1.04 15.95 7.85
C ASP A 71 -0.14 15.35 8.65
N GLY A 72 -0.15 14.02 8.83
CA GLY A 72 -1.18 13.27 9.56
C GLY A 72 -2.43 12.92 8.75
N SER A 73 -2.56 13.45 7.52
CA SER A 73 -3.60 13.07 6.58
C SER A 73 -3.45 11.61 6.15
N LYS A 74 -4.52 10.99 5.66
CA LYS A 74 -4.54 9.57 5.35
C LYS A 74 -5.32 9.27 4.09
N ASP A 75 -4.84 8.27 3.36
CA ASP A 75 -5.56 7.58 2.30
C ASP A 75 -5.72 6.10 2.61
N THR A 76 -6.75 5.50 2.00
CA THR A 76 -7.00 4.07 2.07
C THR A 76 -7.10 3.49 0.68
N ILE A 77 -6.31 2.47 0.39
CA ILE A 77 -6.39 1.69 -0.84
C ILE A 77 -7.07 0.36 -0.49
N PRO A 78 -8.25 0.09 -1.05
CA PRO A 78 -8.96 -1.17 -0.82
C PRO A 78 -8.12 -2.40 -1.22
N GLY A 79 -8.16 -3.45 -0.41
CA GLY A 79 -7.36 -4.66 -0.61
C GLY A 79 -7.66 -5.37 -1.92
N ASP A 80 -8.89 -5.30 -2.43
CA ASP A 80 -9.25 -5.85 -3.74
C ASP A 80 -8.54 -5.15 -4.91
N LYS A 81 -7.99 -3.95 -4.72
CA LYS A 81 -7.11 -3.27 -5.67
C LYS A 81 -5.64 -3.66 -5.52
N VAL A 82 -5.26 -4.21 -4.37
CA VAL A 82 -3.85 -4.43 -3.97
C VAL A 82 -3.45 -5.89 -4.04
N VAL A 83 -4.35 -6.80 -3.65
CA VAL A 83 -4.09 -8.23 -3.60
C VAL A 83 -5.03 -9.02 -4.49
N GLU A 84 -4.56 -10.18 -4.91
CA GLU A 84 -5.39 -11.17 -5.58
C GLU A 84 -4.98 -12.58 -5.15
N GLY A 85 -5.97 -13.46 -5.02
CA GLY A 85 -5.71 -14.85 -4.65
C GLY A 85 -4.93 -15.57 -5.74
N LYS A 86 -3.94 -16.37 -5.36
CA LYS A 86 -3.25 -17.29 -6.25
C LYS A 86 -4.25 -18.27 -6.86
N SER A 87 -4.17 -18.43 -8.17
CA SER A 87 -4.86 -19.53 -8.85
C SER A 87 -4.16 -20.85 -8.52
N ASP A 88 -4.82 -21.99 -8.73
CA ASP A 88 -4.18 -23.30 -8.51
C ASP A 88 -2.94 -23.53 -9.40
N ALA A 89 -2.81 -22.78 -10.50
CA ALA A 89 -1.62 -22.74 -11.33
C ALA A 89 -0.43 -22.01 -10.65
N ASP A 90 -0.69 -20.96 -9.88
CA ASP A 90 0.33 -20.10 -9.24
C ASP A 90 0.93 -20.75 -7.98
N LYS A 91 0.28 -21.75 -7.39
CA LYS A 91 0.78 -22.47 -6.20
C LYS A 91 1.99 -23.38 -6.48
N ASN A 92 2.36 -23.57 -7.75
CA ASN A 92 3.46 -24.45 -8.17
C ASN A 92 4.77 -23.70 -8.48
N GLU A 93 4.94 -22.46 -8.03
CA GLU A 93 6.27 -21.85 -8.02
C GLU A 93 7.09 -22.43 -6.86
N PRO A 94 8.20 -23.15 -7.13
CA PRO A 94 9.08 -23.59 -6.07
C PRO A 94 9.67 -22.33 -5.43
N LYS A 95 9.33 -22.05 -4.17
CA LYS A 95 10.14 -21.16 -3.35
C LYS A 95 11.52 -21.82 -3.30
N GLU A 96 12.48 -21.29 -4.05
CA GLU A 96 13.87 -21.74 -4.00
C GLU A 96 14.26 -21.84 -2.51
N PRO A 97 14.71 -23.02 -2.03
CA PRO A 97 15.20 -23.11 -0.68
C PRO A 97 16.49 -22.29 -0.65
N GLY A 98 16.47 -21.16 0.06
CA GLY A 98 17.63 -20.30 0.23
C GLY A 98 18.86 -21.13 0.54
N ASP A 99 19.88 -21.00 -0.32
CA ASP A 99 21.16 -21.66 -0.18
C ASP A 99 21.75 -21.38 1.22
N LYS A 100 22.29 -22.46 1.78
CA LYS A 100 22.70 -22.62 3.19
C LYS A 100 24.02 -21.93 3.52
#